data_AF-A0AB38AK35-F1
#
_entry.id   AF-A0AB38AK35-F1
#
_cell.length_a   1.000
_cell.length_b   1.000
_cell.length_c   1.000
_cell.angle_alpha   90.00
_cell.angle_beta   90.00
_cell.angle_gamma   90.00
#
_symmetry.space_group_name_H-M   'P 1'
#
loop_
_entity.id
_entity.type
_entity.pdbx_description
1 polymer ?
#
loop_
_entity_poly.entity_id
_entity_poly.type
_entity_poly.pdbx_seq_one_letter_code
_entity_poly.pdbx_strand_id
1 'polypeptide(L)' 'MEVVGDDGSVSVSRRFTVAICMCRRSRSYPWCDTSHRNHSKLSSDRAAGTRCPAADRGSKGDQR' A
#
# COMPACT_ATOMS: atom_id res chain seq x y z
N MET A 1 5.08 26.30 2.42
CA MET A 1 6.22 25.61 1.77
C MET A 1 5.93 25.44 0.29
N GLU A 2 6.93 25.59 -0.56
CA GLU A 2 6.80 25.51 -2.03
C GLU A 2 7.74 24.44 -2.60
N VAL A 3 7.29 23.75 -3.65
CA VAL A 3 8.07 22.78 -4.42
C VAL A 3 7.92 23.12 -5.89
N VAL A 4 9.06 23.23 -6.60
CA VAL A 4 9.11 23.49 -8.04
C VAL A 4 9.51 22.19 -8.75
N GLY A 5 8.70 21.76 -9.72
CA GLY A 5 8.96 20.61 -10.57
C GLY A 5 10.00 20.90 -11.66
N ASP A 6 10.48 19.86 -12.32
CA ASP A 6 11.40 20.00 -13.46
C ASP A 6 10.76 20.70 -14.67
N ASP A 7 9.43 20.64 -14.78
CA ASP A 7 8.62 21.35 -15.76
C ASP A 7 8.31 22.81 -15.36
N GLY A 8 8.84 23.26 -14.22
CA GLY A 8 8.57 24.59 -13.66
C GLY A 8 7.21 24.70 -12.95
N SER A 9 6.45 23.61 -12.81
CA SER A 9 5.19 23.63 -12.06
C SER A 9 5.44 23.89 -10.57
N VAL A 10 4.58 24.71 -9.96
CA VAL A 10 4.72 25.14 -8.56
C VAL A 10 3.62 24.53 -7.71
N SER A 11 4.01 23.78 -6.68
CA SER A 11 3.10 23.19 -5.68
C SER A 11 3.28 23.85 -4.32
N VAL A 12 2.20 24.43 -3.79
CA VAL A 12 2.22 25.15 -2.50
C VAL A 12 1.50 24.37 -1.42
N SER A 13 2.12 24.28 -0.25
CA SER A 13 1.51 23.75 0.97
C SER A 13 1.30 24.85 2.01
N ARG A 14 0.12 24.83 2.62
CA ARG A 14 -0.27 25.68 3.75
C ARG A 14 0.28 25.17 5.10
N ARG A 15 0.90 23.99 5.13
CA ARG A 15 1.53 23.44 6.33
C ARG A 15 2.96 23.95 6.45
N PHE A 16 3.43 24.07 7.69
CA PHE A 16 4.82 24.46 8.00
C PHE A 16 5.80 23.31 7.74
N THR A 17 5.39 22.07 7.99
CA THR A 17 6.19 20.87 7.72
C THR A 17 5.43 19.95 6.78
N VAL A 18 6.14 19.43 5.79
CA VAL A 18 5.60 18.58 4.73
C VAL A 18 6.56 17.44 4.42
N ALA A 19 6.02 16.33 3.94
CA ALA A 19 6.80 15.22 3.40
C ALA A 19 6.56 15.11 1.89
N ILE A 20 7.62 14.79 1.15
CA ILE A 20 7.58 14.63 -0.31
C ILE A 20 7.36 13.17 -0.68
N CYS A 21 6.53 12.94 -1.69
CA CYS A 21 6.27 11.61 -2.21
C CYS A 21 7.46 11.13 -3.07
N MET A 22 8.13 10.08 -2.61
CA MET A 22 9.17 9.38 -3.40
C MET A 22 8.69 8.06 -4.01
N CYS A 23 7.52 7.57 -3.58
CA CYS A 23 6.98 6.27 -4.01
C CYS A 23 6.08 6.33 -5.25
N ARG A 24 5.70 7.54 -5.70
CA ARG A 24 4.79 7.80 -6.84
C ARG A 24 3.37 7.21 -6.67
N ARG A 25 2.96 6.87 -5.44
CA ARG A 25 1.63 6.33 -5.12
C ARG A 25 0.68 7.37 -4.51
N SER A 26 1.17 8.58 -4.23
CA SER A 26 0.34 9.63 -3.65
C SER A 26 -0.68 10.12 -4.67
N ARG A 27 -1.92 10.31 -4.22
CA ARG A 27 -2.97 10.95 -5.03
C ARG A 27 -2.87 12.47 -5.05
N SER A 28 -2.01 13.03 -4.19
CA SER A 28 -1.79 14.47 -4.04
C SER A 28 -0.33 14.83 -4.29
N TYR A 29 0.28 14.28 -5.35
CA TYR A 29 1.65 14.61 -5.74
C TYR A 29 1.84 16.14 -5.81
N PRO A 30 2.95 16.70 -5.30
CA PRO A 30 4.16 16.06 -4.78
C PRO A 30 4.11 15.65 -3.30
N TRP A 31 2.99 15.85 -2.59
CA TRP A 31 2.90 15.63 -1.15
C TRP A 31 2.74 14.15 -0.80
N CYS A 32 3.39 13.69 0.27
CA CYS A 32 3.18 12.36 0.82
C CYS A 32 1.84 12.29 1.58
N ASP A 33 0.96 11.40 1.13
CA ASP A 33 -0.37 11.12 1.72
C ASP A 33 -0.42 9.76 2.46
N THR A 34 0.76 9.19 2.77
CA THR A 34 0.95 7.86 3.36
C THR A 34 0.51 6.67 2.50
N SER A 35 0.13 6.86 1.22
CA SER A 35 -0.26 5.77 0.31
C SER A 35 0.82 4.70 0.12
N HIS A 36 2.09 4.99 0.42
CA HIS A 36 3.16 3.98 0.41
C HIS A 36 2.93 2.86 1.44
N ARG A 37 2.19 3.12 2.52
CA ARG A 37 1.91 2.14 3.57
C ARG A 37 0.83 1.14 3.16
N ASN A 38 -0.06 1.51 2.24
CA ASN A 38 -1.19 0.68 1.79
C ASN A 38 -0.78 -0.48 0.87
N HIS A 39 0.46 -0.98 0.98
CA HIS A 39 0.92 -2.15 0.27
C HIS A 39 0.79 -3.40 1.15
N SER A 40 -0.45 -3.73 1.52
CA SER A 40 -0.78 -5.11 1.88
C SER A 40 -0.58 -5.97 0.63
N LYS A 41 0.30 -6.96 0.71
CA LYS A 41 0.66 -7.89 -0.38
C LYS A 41 -0.55 -8.70 -0.87
N LEU A 42 -1.45 -8.09 -1.65
CA LEU A 42 -2.62 -8.77 -2.23
C LEU A 42 -2.84 -8.38 -3.69
N SER A 43 -1.77 -8.23 -4.47
CA SER A 43 -1.90 -8.15 -5.93
C SER A 43 -0.64 -8.61 -6.65
N SER A 44 -0.22 -9.83 -6.36
CA SER A 44 0.19 -10.75 -7.43
C SER A 44 -0.69 -11.99 -7.37
N ASP A 45 -1.99 -11.81 -7.16
CA ASP A 45 -3.00 -12.78 -7.57
C ASP A 45 -3.14 -12.70 -9.10
N ARG A 46 -2.15 -13.23 -9.81
CA ARG A 46 -2.44 -13.86 -11.09
C ARG A 46 -3.11 -15.19 -10.75
N ALA A 47 -4.43 -15.17 -10.84
CA ALA A 47 -5.27 -16.34 -10.98
C ALA A 47 -4.73 -17.23 -12.12
N ALA A 48 -3.96 -18.27 -11.79
CA ALA A 48 -3.73 -19.46 -12.58
C ALA A 48 -3.03 -20.52 -11.71
N GLY A 49 -3.80 -21.40 -11.07
CA GLY A 49 -3.22 -22.49 -10.28
C GLY A 49 -4.24 -23.28 -9.48
N THR A 50 -4.97 -24.15 -10.16
CA THR A 50 -5.74 -25.30 -9.63
C THR A 50 -5.29 -25.85 -8.26
N ARG A 51 -6.21 -25.71 -7.28
CA ARG A 51 -6.64 -26.63 -6.19
C ARG A 51 -5.62 -27.24 -5.20
N CYS A 52 -5.98 -27.15 -3.91
CA CYS A 52 -6.31 -28.28 -3.02
C CYS A 52 -7.13 -27.75 -1.81
N PRO A 53 -8.34 -28.26 -1.48
CA PRO A 53 -8.96 -27.94 -0.20
C PRO A 53 -8.22 -28.75 0.88
N ALA A 54 -7.59 -28.06 1.82
CA ALA A 54 -7.07 -28.71 3.02
C ALA A 54 -8.26 -29.26 3.81
N ALA A 55 -8.39 -30.58 3.81
CA ALA A 55 -9.39 -31.32 4.56
C ALA A 55 -9.36 -30.90 6.04
N ASP A 56 -10.54 -30.64 6.58
CA ASP A 56 -10.83 -30.61 8.00
C ASP A 56 -10.42 -31.95 8.63
N ARG A 57 -9.44 -31.91 9.55
CA ARG A 57 -9.22 -33.01 10.48
C ARG A 57 -9.80 -32.63 11.82
N GLY A 58 -11.00 -33.15 12.08
CA GLY A 58 -11.68 -33.06 13.36
C GLY A 58 -10.83 -33.57 14.51
N SER A 59 -10.83 -32.82 15.61
CA SER A 59 -10.26 -33.24 16.89
C SER A 59 -11.24 -34.20 17.57
N LYS A 60 -10.98 -35.51 17.47
CA LYS A 60 -11.62 -36.51 18.33
C LYS A 60 -10.91 -36.47 19.68
N GLY A 61 -11.67 -36.22 20.75
CA GLY A 61 -11.20 -36.25 22.12
C GLY A 61 -10.80 -37.65 22.59
N ASP A 62 -9.85 -37.67 23.52
CA ASP A 62 -9.70 -38.65 24.59
C ASP A 62 -8.78 -38.01 25.64
N GLN A 63 -9.36 -37.46 26.70
CA GLN A 63 -8.63 -37.11 27.92
C GLN A 63 -9.25 -37.93 29.04
N ARG A 64 -8.56 -39.02 29.36
CA ARG A 64 -8.82 -39.93 30.47
C ARG A 64 -8.41 -39.33 31.81
#